data_AF-A0A1F6M3W4-F1
#
_entry.id   AF-A0A1F6M3W4-F1
#
_cell.length_a   1.000
_cell.length_b   1.000
_cell.length_c   1.000
_cell.angle_alpha   90.00
_cell.angle_beta   90.00
_cell.angle_gamma   90.00
#
_symmetry.space_group_name_H-M   'P 1'
#
loop_
_entity.id
_entity.type
_entity.pdbx_description
1 polymer ?
#
loop_
_entity_poly.entity_id
_entity_poly.type
_entity_poly.pdbx_seq_one_letter_code
_entity_poly.pdbx_strand_id
1 'polypeptide(L)'
;MLALTDLHQLLLVKFCFFLFILFGAVAVYRRWKPSVFLLGFGVLSAAAYFFLIHGTKLMFWGLTADEVTIAAMYEIFAHGSVFLDFAYSALPPFYPPLWFQGFGLVGRLFNWNGVQIAKVGTMTTLALFPLGLYAIQRLYARYSGAVGGVLASFFGAIFVLVVSDWDAVILKPYELVSATLVILWSVCLMSDIHRKTMTKTRVFFYGVGGGVLFLVFYFWFFLAAIGVALFHLFTRPSRKMYVQFVVIGLIVLIVGSIYWLPLARAYHVSGAENWQLGFFVKDWIATHSVTGGSFSLKAVIFLGGLVSLVCLRKSVYIRSLLSLFVAGYVWQLMGITTLLLFSSPLQESKGFFFWNRTILALGAAYGFAQVYEWLSKKYTFTRFHHQTAGVLGVIFFAPTMLFGTFADTPEVQEVRTRAMTLRPGVESLIAYLQGQERFSSRRVLTSGVPEVHAFIPLNTFLYFNQHNSHPAAHFSERLRYVRELALQTNPETFSQMVHQTPFGPIEAFIFYKGVSEKYPVYVVLDNFPNGIREEEIDIPRSLFDPQYFDTVYDNGDFVVILPKQIQPE
;
A
#
# COMPACT_ATOMS: atom_id res chain seq x y z
N MET A 1 0.03 -14.09 28.37
CA MET A 1 1.19 -15.02 28.38
C MET A 1 1.35 -15.57 26.98
N LEU A 2 2.57 -15.58 26.44
CA LEU A 2 2.86 -16.18 25.13
C LEU A 2 2.59 -17.69 25.20
N ALA A 3 1.84 -18.23 24.23
CA ALA A 3 1.71 -19.67 24.12
C ALA A 3 3.03 -20.28 23.64
N LEU A 4 3.30 -21.56 23.96
CA LEU A 4 4.51 -22.26 23.50
C LEU A 4 4.61 -22.26 21.96
N THR A 5 3.48 -22.33 21.27
CA THR A 5 3.38 -22.21 19.81
C THR A 5 3.89 -20.87 19.30
N ASP A 6 3.63 -19.79 20.02
CA ASP A 6 4.04 -18.43 19.63
C ASP A 6 5.56 -18.27 19.79
N LEU A 7 6.10 -18.81 20.89
CA LEU A 7 7.54 -18.86 21.10
C LEU A 7 8.23 -19.67 19.99
N HIS A 8 7.67 -20.81 19.58
CA HIS A 8 8.22 -21.60 18.47
C HIS A 8 8.26 -20.80 17.15
N GLN A 9 7.21 -20.05 16.82
CA GLN A 9 7.21 -19.23 15.60
C GLN A 9 8.27 -18.12 15.66
N LEU A 10 8.42 -17.44 16.81
CA LEU A 10 9.46 -16.44 16.99
C LEU A 10 10.88 -17.05 16.88
N LEU A 11 11.09 -18.25 17.43
CA LEU A 11 12.36 -18.98 17.30
C LEU A 11 12.65 -19.34 15.83
N LEU A 12 11.64 -19.71 15.04
CA LEU A 12 11.81 -19.97 13.59
C LEU A 12 12.18 -18.70 12.81
N VAL A 13 11.63 -17.54 13.20
CA VAL A 13 12.06 -16.24 12.67
C VAL A 13 13.53 -15.98 12.99
N LYS A 14 13.96 -16.26 14.24
CA LYS A 14 15.38 -16.16 14.62
C LYS A 14 16.27 -17.17 13.93
N PHE A 15 15.75 -18.36 13.64
CA PHE A 15 16.48 -19.32 12.83
C PHE A 15 16.73 -18.78 11.41
N CYS A 16 15.76 -18.08 10.80
CA CYS A 16 15.97 -17.39 9.53
C CYS A 16 17.10 -16.35 9.58
N PHE A 17 17.25 -15.63 10.70
CA PHE A 17 18.37 -14.70 10.92
C PHE A 17 19.73 -15.41 10.89
N PHE A 18 19.90 -16.50 11.63
CA PHE A 18 21.16 -17.25 11.65
C PHE A 18 21.43 -17.96 10.32
N LEU A 19 20.39 -18.50 9.67
CA LEU A 19 20.49 -19.07 8.33
C LEU A 19 20.94 -18.01 7.32
N PHE A 20 20.43 -16.77 7.41
CA PHE A 20 20.85 -15.69 6.52
C PHE A 20 22.34 -15.36 6.69
N ILE A 21 22.84 -15.30 7.92
CA ILE A 21 24.27 -15.06 8.19
C ILE A 21 25.12 -16.19 7.61
N LEU A 22 24.76 -17.45 7.88
CA LEU A 22 25.49 -18.61 7.38
C LEU A 22 25.45 -18.67 5.84
N PHE A 23 24.26 -18.56 5.26
CA PHE A 23 24.03 -18.49 3.82
C PHE A 23 24.88 -17.39 3.18
N GLY A 24 24.84 -16.19 3.75
CA GLY A 24 25.56 -15.04 3.23
C GLY A 24 27.08 -15.21 3.31
N ALA A 25 27.59 -15.75 4.42
CA ALA A 25 29.01 -16.05 4.57
C ALA A 25 29.48 -17.10 3.55
N VAL A 26 28.70 -18.17 3.35
CA VAL A 26 28.98 -19.19 2.33
C VAL A 26 28.93 -18.59 0.93
N ALA A 27 27.90 -17.79 0.62
CA ALA A 27 27.74 -17.14 -0.68
C ALA A 27 28.91 -16.20 -1.00
N VAL A 28 29.40 -15.44 -0.02
CA VAL A 28 30.59 -14.59 -0.14
C VAL A 28 31.85 -15.45 -0.38
N TYR A 29 32.06 -16.51 0.40
CA TYR A 29 33.25 -17.35 0.29
C TYR A 29 33.31 -18.11 -1.05
N ARG A 30 32.15 -18.64 -1.48
CA ARG A 30 31.94 -19.37 -2.73
C ARG A 30 31.71 -18.45 -3.94
N ARG A 31 31.65 -17.13 -3.74
CA ARG A 31 31.45 -16.11 -4.79
C ARG A 31 30.21 -16.37 -5.66
N TRP A 32 29.08 -16.61 -5.01
CA TRP A 32 27.83 -16.81 -5.72
C TRP A 32 27.44 -15.58 -6.54
N LYS A 33 26.68 -15.81 -7.61
CA LYS A 33 26.16 -14.73 -8.44
C LYS A 33 25.25 -13.82 -7.59
N PRO A 34 25.28 -12.49 -7.78
CA PRO A 34 24.42 -11.55 -7.05
C PRO A 34 22.93 -11.94 -7.07
N SER A 35 22.44 -12.47 -8.19
CA SER A 35 21.06 -12.93 -8.34
C SER A 35 20.71 -14.09 -7.38
N VAL A 36 21.64 -15.03 -7.16
CA VAL A 36 21.43 -16.17 -6.26
C VAL A 36 21.39 -15.68 -4.81
N PHE A 37 22.29 -14.76 -4.45
CA PHE A 37 22.28 -14.15 -3.12
C PHE A 37 20.97 -13.41 -2.85
N LEU A 38 20.52 -12.57 -3.80
CA LEU A 38 19.28 -11.80 -3.66
C LEU A 38 18.03 -12.67 -3.65
N LEU A 39 18.03 -13.80 -4.36
CA LEU A 39 16.96 -14.79 -4.28
C LEU A 39 16.90 -15.43 -2.90
N GLY A 40 18.03 -15.92 -2.37
CA GLY A 40 18.06 -16.51 -1.04
C GLY A 40 17.71 -15.50 0.06
N PHE A 41 18.15 -14.25 -0.11
CA PHE A 41 17.75 -13.14 0.75
C PHE A 41 16.22 -12.95 0.76
N GLY A 42 15.60 -12.82 -0.41
CA GLY A 42 14.14 -12.68 -0.51
C GLY A 42 13.39 -13.88 0.06
N VAL A 43 13.84 -15.11 -0.25
CA VAL A 43 13.23 -16.35 0.27
C VAL A 43 13.29 -16.41 1.79
N LEU A 44 14.42 -16.04 2.42
CA LEU A 44 14.54 -16.02 3.88
C LEU A 44 13.69 -14.91 4.51
N SER A 45 13.56 -13.74 3.87
CA SER A 45 12.64 -12.70 4.32
C SER A 45 11.17 -13.15 4.23
N ALA A 46 10.78 -13.83 3.15
CA ALA A 46 9.44 -14.38 2.99
C ALA A 46 9.16 -15.52 3.99
N ALA A 47 10.14 -16.39 4.27
CA ALA A 47 10.03 -17.43 5.27
C ALA A 47 9.86 -16.84 6.68
N ALA A 48 10.65 -15.82 7.03
CA ALA A 48 10.50 -15.11 8.30
C ALA A 48 9.11 -14.47 8.44
N TYR A 49 8.62 -13.81 7.39
CA TYR A 49 7.25 -13.28 7.38
C TYR A 49 6.22 -14.39 7.57
N PHE A 50 6.34 -15.50 6.83
CA PHE A 50 5.46 -16.65 6.96
C PHE A 50 5.36 -17.16 8.40
N PHE A 51 6.49 -17.33 9.10
CA PHE A 51 6.49 -17.75 10.50
C PHE A 51 5.86 -16.70 11.43
N LEU A 52 6.10 -15.41 11.19
CA LEU A 52 5.45 -14.33 11.95
C LEU A 52 3.91 -14.39 11.85
N ILE A 53 3.37 -14.63 10.66
CA ILE A 53 1.92 -14.69 10.43
C ILE A 53 1.33 -16.10 10.58
N HIS A 54 2.15 -17.12 10.83
CA HIS A 54 1.66 -18.50 10.88
C HIS A 54 0.65 -18.69 12.02
N GLY A 55 -0.51 -19.26 11.70
CA GLY A 55 -1.63 -19.46 12.62
C GLY A 55 -2.50 -18.23 12.89
N THR A 56 -2.16 -17.06 12.32
CA THR A 56 -2.99 -15.86 12.47
C THR A 56 -4.25 -15.95 11.59
N LYS A 57 -5.41 -15.54 12.13
CA LYS A 57 -6.66 -15.43 11.38
C LYS A 57 -6.76 -14.10 10.62
N LEU A 58 -6.16 -13.03 11.14
CA LEU A 58 -6.20 -11.68 10.59
C LEU A 58 -4.92 -11.32 9.81
N MET A 59 -4.92 -10.15 9.15
CA MET A 59 -3.69 -9.56 8.58
C MET A 59 -2.68 -9.24 9.69
N PHE A 60 -1.46 -8.83 9.31
CA PHE A 60 -0.36 -8.69 10.25
C PHE A 60 -0.73 -7.74 11.39
N TRP A 61 -1.31 -6.57 11.11
CA TRP A 61 -1.73 -5.58 12.13
C TRP A 61 -3.15 -5.78 12.67
N GLY A 62 -3.75 -6.96 12.45
CA GLY A 62 -5.06 -7.31 13.00
C GLY A 62 -6.25 -6.59 12.34
N LEU A 63 -6.15 -6.23 11.06
CA LEU A 63 -7.16 -5.46 10.32
C LEU A 63 -7.39 -4.06 10.92
N THR A 64 -6.31 -3.34 11.18
CA THR A 64 -6.36 -1.94 11.64
C THR A 64 -6.13 -0.96 10.47
N ALA A 65 -6.79 0.20 10.55
CA ALA A 65 -6.67 1.28 9.57
C ALA A 65 -6.82 0.80 8.10
N ASP A 66 -5.79 0.98 7.27
CA ASP A 66 -5.81 0.64 5.84
C ASP A 66 -5.83 -0.87 5.56
N GLU A 67 -5.49 -1.74 6.52
CA GLU A 67 -5.57 -3.19 6.31
C GLU A 67 -7.01 -3.63 5.97
N VAL A 68 -8.01 -2.95 6.54
CA VAL A 68 -9.41 -3.26 6.26
C VAL A 68 -9.77 -3.00 4.82
N THR A 69 -9.38 -1.83 4.31
CA THR A 69 -9.62 -1.45 2.90
C THR A 69 -8.84 -2.34 1.96
N ILE A 70 -7.58 -2.66 2.27
CA ILE A 70 -6.75 -3.56 1.47
C ILE A 70 -7.37 -4.97 1.41
N ALA A 71 -7.79 -5.52 2.54
CA ALA A 71 -8.43 -6.83 2.59
C ALA A 71 -9.77 -6.82 1.84
N ALA A 72 -10.59 -5.78 2.00
CA ALA A 72 -11.87 -5.63 1.30
C ALA A 72 -11.69 -5.56 -0.23
N MET A 73 -10.67 -4.83 -0.70
CA MET A 73 -10.34 -4.78 -2.12
C MET A 73 -9.97 -6.17 -2.67
N TYR A 74 -9.13 -6.92 -1.96
CA TYR A 74 -8.79 -8.28 -2.38
C TYR A 74 -10.02 -9.20 -2.36
N GLU A 75 -10.88 -9.07 -1.34
CA GLU A 75 -12.10 -9.86 -1.20
C GLU A 75 -13.09 -9.59 -2.35
N ILE A 76 -13.36 -8.33 -2.69
CA ILE A 76 -14.20 -7.98 -3.84
C ILE A 76 -13.61 -8.48 -5.16
N PHE A 77 -12.30 -8.40 -5.35
CA PHE A 77 -11.70 -8.88 -6.59
C PHE A 77 -11.61 -10.41 -6.67
N ALA A 78 -11.54 -11.11 -5.54
CA ALA A 78 -11.54 -12.57 -5.50
C ALA A 78 -12.96 -13.14 -5.64
N HIS A 79 -13.93 -12.63 -4.88
CA HIS A 79 -15.25 -13.25 -4.72
C HIS A 79 -16.42 -12.39 -5.24
N GLY A 80 -16.15 -11.13 -5.58
CA GLY A 80 -17.08 -10.26 -6.29
C GLY A 80 -16.64 -10.00 -7.73
N SER A 81 -16.70 -8.74 -8.15
CA SER A 81 -16.31 -8.30 -9.49
C SER A 81 -15.03 -7.46 -9.46
N VAL A 82 -14.15 -7.71 -10.43
CA VAL A 82 -12.90 -6.96 -10.61
C VAL A 82 -13.12 -5.51 -11.04
N PHE A 83 -14.35 -5.15 -11.44
CA PHE A 83 -14.71 -3.81 -11.95
C PHE A 83 -15.55 -2.99 -10.97
N LEU A 84 -15.75 -3.48 -9.75
CA LEU A 84 -16.55 -2.79 -8.74
C LEU A 84 -15.68 -2.23 -7.63
N ASP A 85 -16.18 -1.16 -7.01
CA ASP A 85 -15.62 -0.64 -5.77
C ASP A 85 -15.70 -1.67 -4.65
N PHE A 86 -14.75 -1.60 -3.72
CA PHE A 86 -14.64 -2.58 -2.63
C PHE A 86 -15.77 -2.45 -1.59
N ALA A 87 -16.44 -1.29 -1.54
CA ALA A 87 -17.51 -1.01 -0.58
C ALA A 87 -18.85 -0.69 -1.27
N TYR A 88 -18.85 -0.20 -2.51
CA TYR A 88 -20.07 0.24 -3.20
C TYR A 88 -20.20 -0.39 -4.59
N SER A 89 -20.96 -1.49 -4.69
CA SER A 89 -21.06 -2.31 -5.92
C SER A 89 -21.66 -1.60 -7.14
N ALA A 90 -22.21 -0.40 -7.00
CA ALA A 90 -22.70 0.41 -8.12
C ALA A 90 -21.62 1.35 -8.72
N LEU A 91 -20.45 1.42 -8.10
CA LEU A 91 -19.37 2.33 -8.46
C LEU A 91 -18.15 1.56 -9.00
N PRO A 92 -17.35 2.18 -9.89
CA PRO A 92 -16.09 1.60 -10.33
C PRO A 92 -15.05 1.61 -9.19
N PRO A 93 -13.92 0.90 -9.32
CA PRO A 93 -12.90 0.86 -8.28
C PRO A 93 -12.33 2.26 -7.99
N PHE A 94 -12.32 2.67 -6.73
CA PHE A 94 -11.70 3.93 -6.32
C PHE A 94 -10.18 3.92 -6.52
N TYR A 95 -9.51 2.81 -6.20
CA TYR A 95 -8.05 2.68 -6.27
C TYR A 95 -7.56 2.02 -7.57
N PRO A 96 -6.32 2.30 -8.03
CA PRO A 96 -5.72 1.66 -9.19
C PRO A 96 -5.73 0.15 -9.05
N PRO A 97 -6.25 -0.56 -10.06
CA PRO A 97 -6.75 -1.89 -9.76
C PRO A 97 -5.71 -2.97 -10.03
N LEU A 98 -4.63 -2.73 -10.79
CA LEU A 98 -3.81 -3.81 -11.35
C LEU A 98 -3.15 -4.70 -10.28
N TRP A 99 -2.62 -4.10 -9.21
CA TRP A 99 -2.01 -4.87 -8.13
C TRP A 99 -3.04 -5.77 -7.43
N PHE A 100 -4.15 -5.16 -7.03
CA PHE A 100 -5.19 -5.81 -6.26
C PHE A 100 -5.98 -6.83 -7.08
N GLN A 101 -6.29 -6.52 -8.34
CA GLN A 101 -6.89 -7.46 -9.29
C GLN A 101 -5.96 -8.63 -9.58
N GLY A 102 -4.65 -8.39 -9.75
CA GLY A 102 -3.68 -9.46 -10.02
C GLY A 102 -3.67 -10.50 -8.92
N PHE A 103 -3.50 -10.07 -7.67
CA PHE A 103 -3.54 -10.98 -6.52
C PHE A 103 -4.95 -11.49 -6.20
N GLY A 104 -6.00 -10.68 -6.43
CA GLY A 104 -7.39 -11.10 -6.27
C GLY A 104 -7.79 -12.24 -7.23
N LEU A 105 -7.35 -12.17 -8.49
CA LEU A 105 -7.55 -13.24 -9.48
C LEU A 105 -6.81 -14.52 -9.08
N VAL A 106 -5.60 -14.42 -8.56
CA VAL A 106 -4.89 -15.58 -7.99
C VAL A 106 -5.66 -16.13 -6.79
N GLY A 107 -6.13 -15.25 -5.90
CA GLY A 107 -6.96 -15.61 -4.76
C GLY A 107 -8.22 -16.37 -5.16
N ARG A 108 -8.90 -15.92 -6.22
CA ARG A 108 -10.07 -16.59 -6.81
C ARG A 108 -9.76 -18.03 -7.24
N LEU A 109 -8.59 -18.28 -7.84
CA LEU A 109 -8.18 -19.62 -8.25
C LEU A 109 -8.01 -20.59 -7.07
N PHE A 110 -7.65 -20.07 -5.90
CA PHE A 110 -7.43 -20.87 -4.69
C PHE A 110 -8.55 -20.73 -3.65
N ASN A 111 -9.63 -20.01 -3.98
CA ASN A 111 -10.71 -19.65 -3.06
C ASN A 111 -10.21 -19.00 -1.75
N TRP A 112 -9.21 -18.11 -1.86
CA TRP A 112 -8.65 -17.39 -0.72
C TRP A 112 -9.49 -16.15 -0.40
N ASN A 113 -9.66 -15.85 0.88
CA ASN A 113 -10.25 -14.58 1.33
C ASN A 113 -9.24 -13.41 1.26
N GLY A 114 -9.74 -12.19 1.43
CA GLY A 114 -8.96 -10.95 1.40
C GLY A 114 -7.72 -10.96 2.30
N VAL A 115 -7.84 -11.54 3.51
CA VAL A 115 -6.71 -11.67 4.46
C VAL A 115 -5.61 -12.60 3.91
N GLN A 116 -6.01 -13.78 3.40
CA GLN A 116 -5.08 -14.75 2.83
C GLN A 116 -4.36 -14.17 1.61
N ILE A 117 -5.09 -13.48 0.74
CA ILE A 117 -4.53 -12.83 -0.44
C ILE A 117 -3.52 -11.76 -0.04
N ALA A 118 -3.84 -10.91 0.94
CA ALA A 118 -2.92 -9.88 1.41
C ALA A 118 -1.61 -10.48 1.97
N LYS A 119 -1.71 -11.54 2.78
CA LYS A 119 -0.55 -12.29 3.29
C LYS A 119 0.32 -12.84 2.16
N VAL A 120 -0.30 -13.48 1.15
CA VAL A 120 0.41 -14.02 -0.01
C VAL A 120 1.05 -12.90 -0.84
N GLY A 121 0.35 -11.78 -1.02
CA GLY A 121 0.86 -10.59 -1.71
C GLY A 121 2.13 -10.04 -1.07
N THR A 122 2.10 -9.86 0.26
CA THR A 122 3.28 -9.43 1.03
C THR A 122 4.40 -10.46 0.97
N MET A 123 4.11 -11.75 1.22
CA MET A 123 5.11 -12.82 1.17
C MET A 123 5.79 -12.92 -0.22
N THR A 124 5.00 -12.85 -1.30
CA THR A 124 5.50 -12.88 -2.68
C THR A 124 6.38 -11.67 -2.98
N THR A 125 5.97 -10.49 -2.48
CA THR A 125 6.77 -9.27 -2.64
C THR A 125 8.11 -9.41 -1.94
N LEU A 126 8.14 -9.89 -0.69
CA LEU A 126 9.38 -10.12 0.05
C LEU A 126 10.31 -11.12 -0.65
N ALA A 127 9.73 -12.19 -1.22
CA ALA A 127 10.48 -13.21 -1.95
C ALA A 127 11.13 -12.68 -3.24
N LEU A 128 10.38 -11.90 -4.02
CA LEU A 128 10.76 -11.56 -5.39
C LEU A 128 11.35 -10.16 -5.55
N PHE A 129 10.99 -9.20 -4.69
CA PHE A 129 11.38 -7.80 -4.85
C PHE A 129 12.91 -7.56 -4.93
N PRO A 130 13.77 -8.13 -4.06
CA PRO A 130 15.21 -7.89 -4.14
C PRO A 130 15.79 -8.35 -5.49
N LEU A 131 15.42 -9.55 -5.94
CA LEU A 131 15.88 -10.10 -7.21
C LEU A 131 15.28 -9.33 -8.40
N GLY A 132 13.98 -9.02 -8.35
CA GLY A 132 13.28 -8.28 -9.40
C GLY A 132 13.85 -6.88 -9.59
N LEU A 133 14.09 -6.16 -8.50
CA LEU A 133 14.72 -4.84 -8.52
C LEU A 133 16.13 -4.88 -9.12
N TYR A 134 16.94 -5.88 -8.73
CA TYR A 134 18.25 -6.08 -9.36
C TYR A 134 18.12 -6.39 -10.85
N ALA A 135 17.24 -7.31 -11.25
CA ALA A 135 17.05 -7.70 -12.65
C ALA A 135 16.61 -6.53 -13.52
N ILE A 136 15.66 -5.72 -13.04
CA ILE A 136 15.16 -4.52 -13.74
C ILE A 136 16.27 -3.47 -13.87
N GLN A 137 17.03 -3.21 -12.81
CA GLN A 137 18.19 -2.31 -12.89
C GLN A 137 19.23 -2.80 -13.91
N ARG A 138 19.51 -4.11 -13.97
CA ARG A 138 20.42 -4.69 -14.95
C ARG A 138 19.88 -4.62 -16.37
N LEU A 139 18.57 -4.83 -16.55
CA LEU A 139 17.89 -4.66 -17.84
C LEU A 139 18.02 -3.22 -18.34
N TYR A 140 17.73 -2.25 -17.47
CA TYR A 140 17.88 -0.84 -17.80
C TYR A 140 19.33 -0.42 -18.04
N ALA A 141 20.28 -0.92 -17.24
CA ALA A 141 21.71 -0.70 -17.49
C ALA A 141 22.13 -1.15 -18.90
N ARG A 142 21.57 -2.27 -19.40
CA ARG A 142 21.82 -2.74 -20.77
C ARG A 142 21.12 -1.90 -21.83
N TYR A 143 19.89 -1.47 -21.56
CA TYR A 143 19.04 -0.82 -22.57
C TYR A 143 19.31 0.69 -22.75
N SER A 144 19.46 1.42 -21.64
CA SER A 144 19.66 2.88 -21.62
C SER A 144 21.09 3.28 -21.23
N GLY A 145 21.86 2.37 -20.62
CA GLY A 145 23.15 2.70 -20.02
C GLY A 145 23.04 3.72 -18.88
N ALA A 146 21.86 3.85 -18.28
CA ALA A 146 21.57 4.84 -17.25
C ALA A 146 21.96 4.36 -15.86
N VAL A 147 21.68 3.10 -15.52
CA VAL A 147 21.89 2.57 -14.16
C VAL A 147 23.36 2.21 -13.92
N GLY A 148 23.84 2.39 -12.69
CA GLY A 148 25.18 1.97 -12.29
C GLY A 148 25.45 0.49 -12.58
N GLY A 149 26.74 0.11 -12.62
CA GLY A 149 27.18 -1.24 -12.93
C GLY A 149 26.62 -2.33 -11.98
N VAL A 150 27.09 -3.56 -12.14
CA VAL A 150 26.60 -4.73 -11.36
C VAL A 150 26.56 -4.44 -9.85
N LEU A 151 27.60 -3.80 -9.33
CA LEU A 151 27.73 -3.47 -7.92
C LEU A 151 26.65 -2.49 -7.43
N ALA A 152 26.42 -1.42 -8.17
CA ALA A 152 25.37 -0.44 -7.85
C ALA A 152 23.98 -1.06 -7.90
N SER A 153 23.71 -1.92 -8.89
CA SER A 153 22.42 -2.63 -8.98
C SER A 153 22.21 -3.58 -7.79
N PHE A 154 23.26 -4.31 -7.37
CA PHE A 154 23.21 -5.24 -6.25
C PHE A 154 22.96 -4.51 -4.93
N PHE A 155 23.76 -3.49 -4.62
CA PHE A 155 23.56 -2.71 -3.40
C PHE A 155 22.28 -1.88 -3.44
N GLY A 156 21.81 -1.44 -4.61
CA GLY A 156 20.52 -0.77 -4.74
C GLY A 156 19.38 -1.66 -4.28
N ALA A 157 19.40 -2.95 -4.63
CA ALA A 157 18.39 -3.91 -4.19
C ALA A 157 18.40 -4.13 -2.67
N ILE A 158 19.59 -4.22 -2.06
CA ILE A 158 19.74 -4.41 -0.61
C ILE A 158 19.35 -3.12 0.13
N PHE A 159 19.92 -1.99 -0.25
CA PHE A 159 19.76 -0.73 0.47
C PHE A 159 18.32 -0.26 0.50
N VAL A 160 17.55 -0.43 -0.58
CA VAL A 160 16.12 -0.08 -0.60
C VAL A 160 15.36 -0.82 0.50
N LEU A 161 15.66 -2.10 0.72
CA LEU A 161 15.01 -2.88 1.79
C LEU A 161 15.53 -2.51 3.18
N VAL A 162 16.84 -2.27 3.33
CA VAL A 162 17.43 -1.81 4.60
C VAL A 162 16.80 -0.51 5.09
N VAL A 163 16.57 0.44 4.18
CA VAL A 163 16.09 1.78 4.55
C VAL A 163 14.57 1.89 4.62
N SER A 164 13.85 0.90 4.11
CA SER A 164 12.39 0.84 4.21
C SER A 164 11.98 0.49 5.64
N ASP A 165 10.77 0.92 6.04
CA ASP A 165 10.18 0.50 7.32
C ASP A 165 9.35 -0.74 7.10
N TRP A 166 9.62 -1.79 7.86
CA TRP A 166 8.97 -3.10 7.66
C TRP A 166 7.46 -3.02 7.88
N ASP A 167 6.97 -2.15 8.77
CA ASP A 167 5.55 -1.89 8.98
C ASP A 167 4.88 -1.46 7.67
N ALA A 168 5.48 -0.47 6.99
CA ALA A 168 4.99 0.05 5.73
C ALA A 168 5.15 -0.97 4.58
N VAL A 169 6.25 -1.73 4.55
CA VAL A 169 6.48 -2.77 3.52
C VAL A 169 5.47 -3.90 3.62
N ILE A 170 5.13 -4.33 4.85
CA ILE A 170 4.13 -5.37 5.09
C ILE A 170 2.73 -4.88 4.75
N LEU A 171 2.40 -3.65 5.16
CA LEU A 171 1.09 -3.06 4.95
C LEU A 171 0.82 -2.70 3.49
N LYS A 172 1.79 -2.05 2.82
CA LYS A 172 1.63 -1.48 1.47
C LYS A 172 2.76 -1.91 0.52
N PRO A 173 2.95 -3.22 0.28
CA PRO A 173 4.00 -3.70 -0.63
C PRO A 173 3.87 -3.11 -2.04
N TYR A 174 2.63 -2.87 -2.49
CA TYR A 174 2.33 -2.24 -3.78
C TYR A 174 2.89 -0.82 -3.89
N GLU A 175 2.91 -0.04 -2.80
CA GLU A 175 3.47 1.32 -2.79
C GLU A 175 5.00 1.29 -2.91
N LEU A 176 5.69 0.38 -2.20
CA LEU A 176 7.14 0.19 -2.33
C LEU A 176 7.52 -0.18 -3.78
N VAL A 177 6.84 -1.20 -4.32
CA VAL A 177 7.12 -1.71 -5.66
C VAL A 177 6.87 -0.63 -6.69
N SER A 178 5.69 0.00 -6.68
CA SER A 178 5.35 1.05 -7.64
C SER A 178 6.26 2.28 -7.52
N ALA A 179 6.59 2.75 -6.32
CA ALA A 179 7.49 3.89 -6.14
C ALA A 179 8.85 3.60 -6.79
N THR A 180 9.41 2.44 -6.46
CA THR A 180 10.72 2.02 -6.97
C THR A 180 10.74 1.92 -8.49
N LEU A 181 9.72 1.29 -9.07
CA LEU A 181 9.62 1.12 -10.52
C LEU A 181 9.38 2.44 -11.24
N VAL A 182 8.55 3.34 -10.70
CA VAL A 182 8.33 4.68 -11.27
C VAL A 182 9.59 5.53 -11.20
N ILE A 183 10.37 5.46 -10.11
CA ILE A 183 11.68 6.12 -10.00
C ILE A 183 12.62 5.61 -11.11
N LEU A 184 12.79 4.29 -11.24
CA LEU A 184 13.67 3.72 -12.26
C LEU A 184 13.20 4.02 -13.68
N TRP A 185 11.89 3.93 -13.93
CA TRP A 185 11.27 4.30 -15.20
C TRP A 185 11.57 5.77 -15.55
N SER A 186 11.35 6.68 -14.60
CA SER A 186 11.59 8.13 -14.77
C SER A 186 13.07 8.44 -15.05
N VAL A 187 13.98 7.82 -14.30
CA VAL A 187 15.44 7.99 -14.50
C VAL A 187 15.87 7.50 -15.87
N CYS A 188 15.34 6.36 -16.33
CA CYS A 188 15.66 5.83 -17.65
C CYS A 188 15.09 6.72 -18.76
N LEU A 189 13.84 7.15 -18.62
CA LEU A 189 13.19 8.08 -19.54
C LEU A 189 13.99 9.37 -19.69
N MET A 190 14.32 10.03 -18.58
CA MET A 190 15.13 11.26 -18.58
C MET A 190 16.53 11.02 -19.17
N SER A 191 17.15 9.87 -18.88
CA SER A 191 18.47 9.54 -19.42
C SER A 191 18.47 9.36 -20.93
N ASP A 192 17.48 8.64 -21.48
CA ASP A 192 17.36 8.41 -22.92
C ASP A 192 17.01 9.69 -23.68
N ILE A 193 16.14 10.51 -23.10
CA ILE A 193 15.80 11.83 -23.64
C ILE A 193 17.04 12.73 -23.65
N HIS A 194 17.78 12.78 -22.53
CA HIS A 194 18.98 13.60 -22.41
C HIS A 194 20.10 13.17 -23.38
N ARG A 195 20.29 11.85 -23.54
CA ARG A 195 21.29 11.27 -24.46
C ARG A 195 20.81 11.27 -25.92
N LYS A 196 19.60 11.75 -26.21
CA LYS A 196 18.98 11.78 -27.54
C LYS A 196 18.87 10.39 -28.20
N THR A 197 18.71 9.34 -27.40
CA THR A 197 18.58 7.94 -27.86
C THR A 197 17.13 7.52 -28.09
N MET A 198 16.18 8.43 -27.95
CA MET A 198 14.75 8.16 -27.98
C MET A 198 14.25 7.80 -29.39
N THR A 199 13.86 6.54 -29.58
CA THR A 199 13.22 6.01 -30.81
C THR A 199 11.71 5.89 -30.64
N LYS A 200 10.95 5.68 -31.74
CA LYS A 200 9.49 5.43 -31.66
C LYS A 200 9.15 4.23 -30.77
N THR A 201 9.93 3.15 -30.87
CA THR A 201 9.78 1.96 -30.02
C THR A 201 10.00 2.30 -28.54
N ARG A 202 10.98 3.14 -28.22
CA ARG A 202 11.23 3.59 -26.84
C ARG A 202 10.10 4.46 -26.31
N VAL A 203 9.59 5.39 -27.12
CA VAL A 203 8.41 6.20 -26.77
C VAL A 203 7.22 5.30 -26.43
N PHE A 204 6.92 4.31 -27.28
CA PHE A 204 5.85 3.36 -27.03
C PHE A 204 6.10 2.53 -25.75
N PHE A 205 7.30 2.01 -25.56
CA PHE A 205 7.67 1.23 -24.37
C PHE A 205 7.55 2.06 -23.08
N TYR A 206 8.02 3.31 -23.07
CA TYR A 206 7.87 4.20 -21.91
C TYR A 206 6.40 4.56 -21.67
N GLY A 207 5.63 4.82 -22.73
CA GLY A 207 4.20 5.12 -22.62
C GLY A 207 3.40 3.96 -22.04
N VAL A 208 3.54 2.75 -22.62
CA VAL A 208 2.84 1.55 -22.13
C VAL A 208 3.34 1.15 -20.74
N GLY A 209 4.65 1.12 -20.52
CA GLY A 209 5.22 0.81 -19.21
C GLY A 209 4.78 1.80 -18.13
N GLY A 210 4.72 3.09 -18.44
CA GLY A 210 4.18 4.11 -17.55
C GLY A 210 2.69 3.91 -17.29
N GLY A 211 1.90 3.56 -18.32
CA GLY A 211 0.47 3.25 -18.18
C GLY A 211 0.21 2.04 -17.28
N VAL A 212 1.00 0.97 -17.42
CA VAL A 212 0.93 -0.20 -16.54
C VAL A 212 1.28 0.18 -15.10
N LEU A 213 2.35 0.96 -14.89
CA LEU A 213 2.72 1.45 -13.56
C LEU A 213 1.68 2.38 -12.94
N PHE A 214 1.01 3.19 -13.75
CA PHE A 214 -0.10 4.04 -13.33
C PHE A 214 -1.26 3.21 -12.78
N LEU A 215 -1.54 2.06 -13.40
CA LEU A 215 -2.56 1.11 -12.94
C LEU A 215 -2.15 0.34 -11.68
N VAL A 216 -0.85 0.28 -11.33
CA VAL A 216 -0.39 -0.27 -10.04
C VAL A 216 -0.62 0.75 -8.93
N PHE A 217 -0.14 2.00 -9.11
CA PHE A 217 -0.37 3.10 -8.17
C PHE A 217 -0.02 4.46 -8.80
N TYR A 218 -1.03 5.30 -9.07
CA TYR A 218 -0.84 6.53 -9.84
C TYR A 218 -0.11 7.65 -9.09
N PHE A 219 -0.16 7.68 -7.75
CA PHE A 219 0.29 8.84 -6.98
C PHE A 219 1.74 9.25 -7.30
N TRP A 220 2.62 8.27 -7.50
CA TRP A 220 4.03 8.51 -7.81
C TRP A 220 4.27 9.30 -9.09
N PHE A 221 3.30 9.35 -10.02
CA PHE A 221 3.39 10.15 -11.24
C PHE A 221 3.32 11.65 -10.97
N PHE A 222 2.69 12.11 -9.88
CA PHE A 222 2.74 13.52 -9.51
C PHE A 222 4.17 13.93 -9.13
N LEU A 223 4.83 13.14 -8.28
CA LEU A 223 6.24 13.37 -7.91
C LEU A 223 7.18 13.20 -9.11
N ALA A 224 6.91 12.22 -9.99
CA ALA A 224 7.66 12.04 -11.22
C ALA A 224 7.55 13.27 -12.15
N ALA A 225 6.35 13.83 -12.32
CA ALA A 225 6.13 15.00 -13.17
C ALA A 225 6.89 16.23 -12.65
N ILE A 226 6.83 16.48 -11.33
CA ILE A 226 7.61 17.53 -10.67
C ILE A 226 9.11 17.28 -10.88
N GLY A 227 9.59 16.06 -10.65
CA GLY A 227 11.00 15.72 -10.82
C GLY A 227 11.51 15.86 -12.26
N VAL A 228 10.69 15.51 -13.26
CA VAL A 228 10.99 15.73 -14.68
C VAL A 228 11.05 17.24 -14.99
N ALA A 229 10.12 18.03 -14.47
CA ALA A 229 10.14 19.49 -14.63
C ALA A 229 11.42 20.10 -14.03
N LEU A 230 11.79 19.68 -12.81
CA LEU A 230 13.02 20.12 -12.13
C LEU A 230 14.28 19.71 -12.90
N PHE A 231 14.32 18.50 -13.45
CA PHE A 231 15.43 18.04 -14.28
C PHE A 231 15.65 18.95 -15.51
N HIS A 232 14.57 19.50 -16.05
CA HIS A 232 14.62 20.43 -17.18
C HIS A 232 15.12 21.83 -16.84
N LEU A 233 14.96 22.30 -15.61
CA LEU A 233 15.54 23.58 -15.19
C LEU A 233 17.07 23.61 -15.33
N PHE A 234 17.72 22.44 -15.29
CA PHE A 234 19.16 22.28 -15.38
C PHE A 234 19.64 21.66 -16.69
N THR A 235 18.75 21.54 -17.68
CA THR A 235 19.09 21.15 -19.04
C THR A 235 18.58 22.19 -20.02
N ARG A 236 19.06 22.19 -21.27
CA ARG A 236 18.50 23.03 -22.34
C ARG A 236 17.57 22.16 -23.17
N PRO A 237 16.28 22.01 -22.79
CA PRO A 237 15.37 21.14 -23.51
C PRO A 237 15.11 21.69 -24.92
N SER A 238 15.09 20.79 -25.90
CA SER A 238 14.61 21.12 -27.24
C SER A 238 13.09 20.93 -27.31
N ARG A 239 12.41 21.63 -28.23
CA ARG A 239 10.97 21.42 -28.51
C ARG A 239 10.61 19.96 -28.74
N LYS A 240 11.50 19.20 -29.41
CA LYS A 240 11.34 17.76 -29.65
C LYS A 240 11.23 16.94 -28.36
N MET A 241 11.97 17.32 -27.32
CA MET A 241 11.93 16.62 -26.02
C MET A 241 10.57 16.81 -25.34
N TYR A 242 10.04 18.04 -25.33
CA TYR A 242 8.69 18.30 -24.78
C TYR A 242 7.62 17.50 -25.52
N VAL A 243 7.67 17.47 -26.86
CA VAL A 243 6.74 16.65 -27.65
C VAL A 243 6.84 15.17 -27.26
N GLN A 244 8.04 14.64 -27.04
CA GLN A 244 8.21 13.25 -26.61
C GLN A 244 7.60 12.98 -25.24
N PHE A 245 7.79 13.87 -24.25
CA PHE A 245 7.13 13.72 -22.95
C PHE A 245 5.61 13.79 -23.05
N VAL A 246 5.07 14.72 -23.83
CA VAL A 246 3.63 14.83 -24.04
C VAL A 246 3.08 13.56 -24.69
N VAL A 247 3.71 13.05 -25.75
CA VAL A 247 3.28 11.80 -26.40
C VAL A 247 3.34 10.62 -25.44
N ILE A 248 4.41 10.49 -24.65
CA ILE A 248 4.51 9.43 -23.64
C ILE A 248 3.40 9.57 -22.60
N GLY A 249 3.17 10.77 -22.07
CA GLY A 249 2.10 11.06 -21.12
C GLY A 249 0.72 10.73 -21.67
N LEU A 250 0.45 11.05 -22.94
CA LEU A 250 -0.80 10.67 -23.61
C LEU A 250 -0.98 9.16 -23.70
N ILE A 251 0.09 8.40 -24.04
CA ILE A 251 0.03 6.94 -24.05
C ILE A 251 -0.21 6.39 -22.65
N VAL A 252 0.44 6.94 -21.61
CA VAL A 252 0.19 6.57 -20.20
C VAL A 252 -1.28 6.76 -19.85
N LEU A 253 -1.87 7.90 -20.21
CA LEU A 253 -3.29 8.18 -19.96
C LEU A 253 -4.22 7.26 -20.76
N ILE A 254 -3.89 6.94 -22.02
CA ILE A 254 -4.68 6.01 -22.84
C ILE A 254 -4.65 4.60 -22.24
N VAL A 255 -3.48 4.09 -21.85
CA VAL A 255 -3.37 2.76 -21.23
C VAL A 255 -4.04 2.74 -19.85
N GLY A 256 -3.91 3.82 -19.08
CA GLY A 256 -4.55 3.98 -17.78
C GLY A 256 -6.07 4.22 -17.85
N SER A 257 -6.65 4.45 -19.03
CA SER A 257 -8.07 4.84 -19.18
C SER A 257 -9.04 3.77 -18.74
N ILE A 258 -8.61 2.49 -18.73
CA ILE A 258 -9.39 1.40 -18.15
C ILE A 258 -9.77 1.65 -16.68
N TYR A 259 -8.96 2.43 -15.96
CA TYR A 259 -9.22 2.81 -14.58
C TYR A 259 -9.81 4.22 -14.45
N TRP A 260 -9.14 5.24 -14.99
CA TRP A 260 -9.53 6.62 -14.68
C TRP A 260 -10.80 7.06 -15.43
N LEU A 261 -11.13 6.48 -16.58
CA LEU A 261 -12.31 6.90 -17.35
C LEU A 261 -13.63 6.48 -16.68
N PRO A 262 -13.81 5.23 -16.21
CA PRO A 262 -14.96 4.88 -15.36
C PRO A 262 -15.08 5.77 -14.13
N LEU A 263 -13.96 6.05 -13.47
CA LEU A 263 -13.93 6.90 -12.27
C LEU A 263 -14.36 8.34 -12.56
N ALA A 264 -13.83 8.93 -13.64
CA ALA A 264 -14.21 10.27 -14.09
C ALA A 264 -15.70 10.34 -14.47
N ARG A 265 -16.23 9.28 -15.10
CA ARG A 265 -17.68 9.17 -15.38
C ARG A 265 -18.50 9.12 -14.09
N ALA A 266 -18.07 8.35 -13.09
CA ALA A 266 -18.75 8.31 -11.80
C ALA A 266 -18.78 9.69 -11.14
N TYR A 267 -17.66 10.42 -11.14
CA TYR A 267 -17.59 11.78 -10.62
C TYR A 267 -18.46 12.78 -11.39
N HIS A 268 -18.59 12.60 -12.71
CA HIS A 268 -19.45 13.46 -13.51
C HIS A 268 -20.95 13.22 -13.24
N VAL A 269 -21.34 11.95 -13.06
CA VAL A 269 -22.74 11.55 -12.86
C VAL A 269 -23.21 11.80 -11.43
N SER A 270 -22.39 11.44 -10.44
CA SER A 270 -22.75 11.50 -9.02
C SER A 270 -22.17 12.74 -8.33
N GLY A 271 -21.20 13.44 -8.92
CA GLY A 271 -20.37 14.38 -8.17
C GLY A 271 -19.26 13.65 -7.40
N ALA A 272 -18.47 14.40 -6.63
CA ALA A 272 -17.35 13.85 -5.88
C ALA A 272 -17.14 14.58 -4.54
N GLU A 273 -16.95 13.78 -3.50
CA GLU A 273 -16.65 14.19 -2.13
C GLU A 273 -15.36 13.49 -1.70
N ASN A 274 -14.21 14.12 -1.95
CA ASN A 274 -12.91 13.49 -1.70
C ASN A 274 -12.37 13.80 -0.30
N TRP A 275 -12.54 12.85 0.62
CA TRP A 275 -11.99 12.93 1.98
C TRP A 275 -10.57 12.41 2.11
N GLN A 276 -10.03 11.69 1.12
CA GLN A 276 -8.69 11.11 1.22
C GLN A 276 -7.58 12.17 1.37
N LEU A 277 -7.83 13.38 0.86
CA LEU A 277 -6.95 14.54 1.04
C LEU A 277 -7.14 15.25 2.39
N GLY A 278 -8.28 15.04 3.06
CA GLY A 278 -8.59 15.66 4.36
C GLY A 278 -7.79 15.03 5.52
N PHE A 279 -7.40 13.76 5.40
CA PHE A 279 -6.63 13.10 6.44
C PHE A 279 -5.30 13.82 6.68
N PHE A 280 -5.11 14.29 7.91
CA PHE A 280 -3.90 14.95 8.34
C PHE A 280 -3.55 14.57 9.76
N VAL A 281 -2.27 14.29 9.98
CA VAL A 281 -1.69 14.20 11.33
C VAL A 281 -0.50 15.14 11.40
N LYS A 282 -0.27 15.72 12.58
CA LYS A 282 0.81 16.70 12.81
C LYS A 282 2.19 16.20 12.35
N ASP A 283 2.45 14.90 12.44
CA ASP A 283 3.73 14.32 12.03
C ASP A 283 3.99 14.43 10.52
N TRP A 284 2.99 14.77 9.70
CA TRP A 284 3.17 14.91 8.25
C TRP A 284 3.90 16.19 7.85
N ILE A 285 3.91 17.20 8.72
CA ILE A 285 4.74 18.41 8.56
C ILE A 285 6.07 18.31 9.31
N ALA A 286 6.40 17.13 9.85
CA ALA A 286 7.66 16.93 10.54
C ALA A 286 8.85 17.20 9.61
N THR A 287 9.93 17.69 10.19
CA THR A 287 11.19 17.83 9.45
C THR A 287 11.73 16.44 9.15
N HIS A 288 11.64 16.04 7.88
CA HIS A 288 12.22 14.79 7.42
C HIS A 288 13.74 14.92 7.35
N SER A 289 14.41 14.59 8.45
CA SER A 289 15.86 14.57 8.52
C SER A 289 16.41 13.36 7.77
N VAL A 290 17.52 13.57 7.07
CA VAL A 290 18.25 12.53 6.32
C VAL A 290 18.81 11.47 7.29
N THR A 291 18.99 11.80 8.57
CA THR A 291 19.53 10.90 9.60
C THR A 291 18.46 10.26 10.48
N GLY A 292 17.19 10.66 10.37
CA GLY A 292 16.11 10.11 11.22
C GLY A 292 16.33 10.32 12.73
N GLY A 293 17.10 11.35 13.13
CA GLY A 293 17.32 11.71 14.53
C GLY A 293 18.29 10.83 15.34
N SER A 294 18.78 9.71 14.79
CA SER A 294 19.75 8.84 15.47
C SER A 294 20.81 8.28 14.52
N PHE A 295 22.02 8.02 15.02
CA PHE A 295 23.07 7.40 14.20
C PHE A 295 22.79 5.91 14.02
N SER A 296 22.24 5.54 12.87
CA SER A 296 21.89 4.17 12.48
C SER A 296 22.46 3.82 11.11
N LEU A 297 22.46 2.54 10.75
CA LEU A 297 22.84 2.11 9.39
C LEU A 297 21.96 2.76 8.31
N LYS A 298 20.66 2.94 8.58
CA LYS A 298 19.75 3.67 7.68
C LYS A 298 20.25 5.11 7.48
N ALA A 299 20.64 5.80 8.56
CA ALA A 299 21.17 7.16 8.50
C ALA A 299 22.47 7.25 7.68
N VAL A 300 23.38 6.26 7.80
CA VAL A 300 24.61 6.20 7.00
C VAL A 300 24.30 6.03 5.52
N ILE A 301 23.35 5.15 5.16
CA ILE A 301 22.92 4.97 3.76
C ILE A 301 22.28 6.25 3.23
N PHE A 302 21.40 6.88 3.99
CA PHE A 302 20.75 8.13 3.57
C PHE A 302 21.76 9.27 3.38
N LEU A 303 22.69 9.46 4.32
CA LEU A 303 23.73 10.47 4.19
C LEU A 303 24.66 10.17 3.01
N GLY A 304 25.11 8.92 2.87
CA GLY A 304 25.90 8.49 1.72
C GLY A 304 25.16 8.70 0.40
N GLY A 305 23.85 8.48 0.39
CA GLY A 305 22.96 8.76 -0.72
C GLY A 305 22.93 10.24 -1.07
N LEU A 306 22.67 11.10 -0.10
CA LEU A 306 22.63 12.55 -0.29
C LEU A 306 23.98 13.09 -0.81
N VAL A 307 25.08 12.69 -0.18
CA VAL A 307 26.44 13.04 -0.61
C VAL A 307 26.66 12.62 -2.06
N SER A 308 26.23 11.40 -2.42
CA SER A 308 26.33 10.91 -3.80
C SER A 308 25.48 11.73 -4.77
N LEU A 309 24.24 12.08 -4.39
CA LEU A 309 23.35 12.91 -5.19
C LEU A 309 23.97 14.28 -5.52
N VAL A 310 24.63 14.90 -4.55
CA VAL A 310 25.25 16.22 -4.69
C VAL A 310 26.59 16.14 -5.42
N CYS A 311 27.51 15.28 -4.98
CA CYS A 311 28.88 15.22 -5.47
C CYS A 311 28.98 14.57 -6.86
N LEU A 312 28.11 13.60 -7.16
CA LEU A 312 28.11 12.87 -8.43
C LEU A 312 27.05 13.37 -9.42
N ARG A 313 26.43 14.54 -9.16
CA ARG A 313 25.38 15.18 -9.99
C ARG A 313 25.72 15.39 -11.47
N LYS A 314 27.01 15.32 -11.82
CA LYS A 314 27.45 15.37 -13.23
C LYS A 314 26.91 14.16 -14.01
N SER A 315 26.79 12.99 -13.38
CA SER A 315 26.15 11.81 -13.96
C SER A 315 24.66 12.07 -14.18
N VAL A 316 24.16 11.77 -15.39
CA VAL A 316 22.74 11.95 -15.76
C VAL A 316 21.82 11.13 -14.86
N TYR A 317 22.24 9.92 -14.49
CA TYR A 317 21.53 9.06 -13.55
C TYR A 317 21.33 9.73 -12.20
N ILE A 318 22.43 10.21 -11.61
CA ILE A 318 22.41 10.87 -10.31
C ILE A 318 21.66 12.19 -10.35
N ARG A 319 21.78 12.96 -11.43
CA ARG A 319 21.02 14.19 -11.62
C ARG A 319 19.52 13.94 -11.71
N SER A 320 19.13 12.87 -12.40
CA SER A 320 17.73 12.45 -12.51
C SER A 320 17.18 12.07 -11.12
N LEU A 321 17.93 11.26 -10.37
CA LEU A 321 17.61 10.91 -8.99
C LEU A 321 17.52 12.15 -8.09
N LEU A 322 18.47 13.08 -8.18
CA LEU A 322 18.45 14.33 -7.42
C LEU A 322 17.20 15.17 -7.74
N SER A 323 16.79 15.24 -9.00
CA SER A 323 15.59 15.99 -9.39
C SER A 323 14.32 15.35 -8.82
N LEU A 324 14.23 14.01 -8.85
CA LEU A 324 13.12 13.27 -8.23
C LEU A 324 13.14 13.36 -6.68
N PHE A 325 14.32 13.46 -6.07
CA PHE A 325 14.46 13.64 -4.61
C PHE A 325 13.93 15.01 -4.18
N VAL A 326 14.30 16.06 -4.91
CA VAL A 326 13.81 17.42 -4.66
C VAL A 326 12.30 17.51 -4.87
N ALA A 327 11.72 16.71 -5.79
CA ALA A 327 10.28 16.67 -6.00
C ALA A 327 9.48 16.32 -4.74
N GLY A 328 10.00 15.44 -3.86
CA GLY A 328 9.36 15.13 -2.59
C GLY A 328 9.29 16.34 -1.64
N TYR A 329 10.33 17.18 -1.62
CA TYR A 329 10.32 18.43 -0.85
C TYR A 329 9.43 19.50 -1.46
N VAL A 330 9.39 19.60 -2.79
CA VAL A 330 8.44 20.50 -3.48
C VAL A 330 7.00 20.09 -3.17
N TRP A 331 6.69 18.79 -3.17
CA TRP A 331 5.37 18.30 -2.76
C TRP A 331 5.04 18.67 -1.31
N GLN A 332 5.98 18.48 -0.38
CA GLN A 332 5.78 18.88 1.01
C GLN A 332 5.53 20.39 1.13
N LEU A 333 6.31 21.21 0.42
CA LEU A 333 6.15 22.66 0.40
C LEU A 333 4.78 23.07 -0.18
N MET A 334 4.33 22.41 -1.24
CA MET A 334 2.99 22.61 -1.79
C MET A 334 1.93 22.29 -0.73
N GLY A 335 2.02 21.16 -0.03
CA GLY A 335 1.07 20.81 1.03
C GLY A 335 1.09 21.76 2.22
N ILE A 336 2.28 22.19 2.68
CA ILE A 336 2.40 23.24 3.70
C ILE A 336 1.76 24.55 3.20
N THR A 337 1.96 24.91 1.94
CA THR A 337 1.37 26.11 1.35
C THR A 337 -0.16 26.01 1.30
N THR A 338 -0.72 24.87 0.90
CA THR A 338 -2.18 24.69 0.88
C THR A 338 -2.78 24.63 2.29
N LEU A 339 -2.06 24.08 3.27
CA LEU A 339 -2.46 24.15 4.67
C LEU A 339 -2.50 25.59 5.18
N LEU A 340 -1.47 26.39 4.89
CA LEU A 340 -1.38 27.79 5.32
C LEU A 340 -2.43 28.69 4.64
N LEU A 341 -2.67 28.51 3.34
CA LEU A 341 -3.53 29.39 2.55
C LEU A 341 -4.99 28.95 2.52
N PHE A 342 -5.25 27.64 2.60
CA PHE A 342 -6.58 27.05 2.36
C PHE A 342 -7.02 26.07 3.45
N SER A 343 -6.20 25.81 4.47
CA SER A 343 -6.46 24.78 5.49
C SER A 343 -6.76 23.41 4.88
N SER A 344 -6.10 23.10 3.75
CA SER A 344 -6.34 21.88 2.97
C SER A 344 -5.04 21.07 2.85
N PRO A 345 -5.00 19.82 3.34
CA PRO A 345 -3.82 18.97 3.21
C PRO A 345 -3.65 18.41 1.80
N LEU A 346 -2.42 18.04 1.47
CA LEU A 346 -2.04 17.35 0.22
C LEU A 346 -1.28 16.03 0.47
N GLN A 347 -1.33 15.49 1.69
CA GLN A 347 -0.50 14.36 2.10
C GLN A 347 1.00 14.69 2.07
N GLU A 348 1.38 15.66 2.89
CA GLU A 348 2.68 16.33 2.92
C GLU A 348 3.86 15.34 3.05
N SER A 349 3.66 14.27 3.82
CA SER A 349 4.69 13.26 4.11
C SER A 349 4.81 12.15 3.07
N LYS A 350 3.87 12.06 2.11
CA LYS A 350 3.75 10.92 1.20
C LYS A 350 5.03 10.67 0.39
N GLY A 351 5.74 11.74 0.00
CA GLY A 351 7.03 11.68 -0.70
C GLY A 351 8.20 11.11 0.11
N PHE A 352 8.05 10.92 1.42
CA PHE A 352 9.15 10.50 2.32
C PHE A 352 9.05 9.06 2.82
N PHE A 353 7.92 8.38 2.62
CA PHE A 353 7.78 6.97 3.02
C PHE A 353 8.58 6.03 2.13
N PHE A 354 8.30 5.98 0.83
CA PHE A 354 9.02 5.11 -0.12
C PHE A 354 9.86 5.90 -1.12
N TRP A 355 9.35 7.01 -1.62
CA TRP A 355 9.94 7.73 -2.75
C TRP A 355 11.36 8.26 -2.45
N ASN A 356 11.50 9.20 -1.52
CA ASN A 356 12.81 9.78 -1.19
C ASN A 356 13.78 8.76 -0.59
N ARG A 357 13.29 7.80 0.21
CA ARG A 357 14.14 6.74 0.78
C ARG A 357 14.74 5.84 -0.28
N THR A 358 13.93 5.44 -1.26
CA THR A 358 14.39 4.65 -2.41
C THR A 358 15.42 5.41 -3.22
N ILE A 359 15.20 6.70 -3.47
CA ILE A 359 16.14 7.54 -4.22
C ILE A 359 17.48 7.66 -3.49
N LEU A 360 17.47 7.91 -2.18
CA LEU A 360 18.69 7.97 -1.37
C LEU A 360 19.41 6.62 -1.35
N ALA A 361 18.69 5.50 -1.22
CA ALA A 361 19.28 4.16 -1.29
C ALA A 361 19.95 3.88 -2.64
N LEU A 362 19.30 4.22 -3.76
CA LEU A 362 19.86 4.07 -5.10
C LEU A 362 21.06 5.00 -5.33
N GLY A 363 21.01 6.24 -4.81
CA GLY A 363 22.12 7.18 -4.82
C GLY A 363 23.31 6.65 -4.03
N ALA A 364 23.07 6.10 -2.85
CA ALA A 364 24.10 5.53 -1.98
C ALA A 364 24.76 4.32 -2.61
N ALA A 365 23.97 3.43 -3.22
CA ALA A 365 24.48 2.26 -3.93
C ALA A 365 25.38 2.65 -5.11
N TYR A 366 25.01 3.69 -5.87
CA TYR A 366 25.84 4.23 -6.95
C TYR A 366 27.14 4.83 -6.40
N GLY A 367 27.06 5.70 -5.40
CA GLY A 367 28.26 6.31 -4.80
C GLY A 367 29.20 5.29 -4.18
N PHE A 368 28.65 4.30 -3.46
CA PHE A 368 29.42 3.19 -2.93
C PHE A 368 30.17 2.43 -4.04
N ALA A 369 29.49 2.15 -5.15
CA ALA A 369 30.14 1.49 -6.29
C ALA A 369 31.28 2.34 -6.89
N GLN A 370 31.11 3.66 -7.00
CA GLN A 370 32.16 4.56 -7.49
C GLN A 370 33.36 4.62 -6.54
N VAL A 371 33.11 4.70 -5.23
CA VAL A 371 34.18 4.71 -4.21
C VAL A 371 34.93 3.37 -4.22
N TYR A 372 34.21 2.25 -4.31
CA TYR A 372 34.82 0.93 -4.40
C TYR A 372 35.68 0.79 -5.65
N GLU A 373 35.22 1.25 -6.81
CA GLU A 373 36.00 1.22 -8.05
C GLU A 373 37.26 2.09 -7.93
N TRP A 374 37.14 3.28 -7.35
CA TRP A 374 38.28 4.16 -7.10
C TRP A 374 39.31 3.53 -6.15
N LEU A 375 38.86 2.97 -5.02
CA LEU A 375 39.72 2.28 -4.07
C LEU A 375 40.42 1.08 -4.71
N SER A 376 39.70 0.31 -5.53
CA SER A 376 40.23 -0.90 -6.17
C SER A 376 41.28 -0.59 -7.24
N LYS A 377 41.28 0.63 -7.80
CA LYS A 377 42.35 1.12 -8.69
C LYS A 377 43.56 1.63 -7.91
N LYS A 378 43.35 2.15 -6.69
CA LYS A 378 44.40 2.77 -5.87
C LYS A 378 45.12 1.75 -4.97
N TYR A 379 44.43 0.69 -4.56
CA TYR A 379 44.92 -0.29 -3.60
C TYR A 379 44.71 -1.71 -4.13
N THR A 380 45.68 -2.59 -3.87
CA THR A 380 45.57 -4.01 -4.21
C THR A 380 44.79 -4.74 -3.13
N PHE A 381 43.52 -5.04 -3.40
CA PHE A 381 42.72 -5.89 -2.51
C PHE A 381 42.96 -7.36 -2.81
N THR A 382 43.42 -8.10 -1.80
CA THR A 382 43.51 -9.57 -1.91
C THR A 382 42.12 -10.21 -1.78
N ARG A 383 42.00 -11.48 -2.18
CA ARG A 383 40.79 -12.28 -2.01
C ARG A 383 40.24 -12.23 -0.57
N PHE A 384 41.13 -12.28 0.42
CA PHE A 384 40.77 -12.25 1.83
C PHE A 384 40.02 -10.96 2.19
N HIS A 385 40.50 -9.79 1.74
CA HIS A 385 39.85 -8.50 2.02
C HIS A 385 38.40 -8.46 1.52
N HIS A 386 38.14 -8.92 0.29
CA HIS A 386 36.78 -8.96 -0.26
C HIS A 386 35.87 -9.93 0.49
N GLN A 387 36.40 -11.09 0.88
CA GLN A 387 35.64 -12.07 1.65
C GLN A 387 35.30 -11.53 3.04
N THR A 388 36.28 -10.96 3.74
CA THR A 388 36.09 -10.35 5.07
C THR A 388 35.09 -9.20 5.00
N ALA A 389 35.25 -8.27 4.05
CA ALA A 389 34.31 -7.16 3.88
C ALA A 389 32.89 -7.65 3.54
N GLY A 390 32.77 -8.67 2.70
CA GLY A 390 31.47 -9.26 2.35
C GLY A 390 30.78 -9.93 3.55
N VAL A 391 31.51 -10.71 4.35
CA VAL A 391 30.98 -11.35 5.56
C VAL A 391 30.59 -10.31 6.61
N LEU A 392 31.45 -9.31 6.85
CA LEU A 392 31.12 -8.19 7.75
C LEU A 392 29.88 -7.44 7.27
N GLY A 393 29.74 -7.23 5.95
CA GLY A 393 28.54 -6.65 5.37
C GLY A 393 27.29 -7.47 5.68
N VAL A 394 27.32 -8.79 5.48
CA VAL A 394 26.19 -9.68 5.81
C VAL A 394 25.81 -9.58 7.29
N ILE A 395 26.80 -9.65 8.18
CA ILE A 395 26.58 -9.56 9.63
C ILE A 395 25.99 -8.20 10.01
N PHE A 396 26.46 -7.12 9.38
CA PHE A 396 26.03 -5.76 9.67
C PHE A 396 24.61 -5.47 9.15
N PHE A 397 24.23 -6.05 8.00
CA PHE A 397 22.89 -5.87 7.43
C PHE A 397 21.83 -6.77 8.09
N ALA A 398 22.19 -7.96 8.57
CA ALA A 398 21.24 -8.94 9.10
C ALA A 398 20.28 -8.37 10.18
N PRO A 399 20.72 -7.55 11.16
CA PRO A 399 19.83 -6.99 12.18
C PRO A 399 18.77 -6.04 11.61
N THR A 400 19.03 -5.39 10.48
CA THR A 400 18.07 -4.46 9.85
C THR A 400 16.99 -5.15 9.02
N MET A 401 17.09 -6.47 8.84
CA MET A 401 16.13 -7.26 8.08
C MET A 401 14.89 -7.60 8.91
N LEU A 402 13.85 -8.09 8.24
CA LEU A 402 12.58 -8.47 8.86
C LEU A 402 12.78 -9.47 10.03
N PHE A 403 13.66 -10.45 9.86
CA PHE A 403 14.01 -11.44 10.88
C PHE A 403 14.99 -10.93 11.95
N GLY A 404 15.49 -9.71 11.82
CA GLY A 404 16.39 -9.04 12.76
C GLY A 404 15.64 -8.36 13.90
N THR A 405 15.97 -7.09 14.16
CA THR A 405 15.43 -6.31 15.30
C THR A 405 13.94 -6.00 15.15
N PHE A 406 13.40 -6.01 13.94
CA PHE A 406 11.97 -5.83 13.72
C PHE A 406 11.15 -6.87 14.51
N ALA A 407 11.49 -8.15 14.38
CA ALA A 407 10.86 -9.25 15.11
C ALA A 407 11.04 -9.20 16.64
N ASP A 408 12.01 -8.40 17.13
CA ASP A 408 12.26 -8.21 18.57
C ASP A 408 11.40 -7.10 19.19
N THR A 409 10.71 -6.32 18.37
CA THR A 409 9.91 -5.18 18.85
C THR A 409 8.70 -5.71 19.63
N PRO A 410 8.46 -5.26 20.89
CA PRO A 410 7.35 -5.76 21.70
C PRO A 410 5.99 -5.60 21.00
N GLU A 411 5.75 -4.46 20.35
CA GLU A 411 4.53 -4.20 19.60
C GLU A 411 4.28 -5.22 18.48
N VAL A 412 5.33 -5.61 17.73
CA VAL A 412 5.27 -6.64 16.68
C VAL A 412 4.87 -8.00 17.27
N GLN A 413 5.34 -8.33 18.48
CA GLN A 413 5.00 -9.59 19.16
C GLN A 413 3.56 -9.57 19.70
N GLU A 414 3.11 -8.46 20.29
CA GLU A 414 1.74 -8.28 20.79
C GLU A 414 0.70 -8.33 19.69
N VAL A 415 1.00 -7.68 18.56
CA VAL A 415 0.16 -7.65 17.37
C VAL A 415 -0.11 -9.06 16.84
N ARG A 416 0.90 -9.93 16.83
CA ARG A 416 0.73 -11.32 16.43
C ARG A 416 -0.33 -12.03 17.28
N THR A 417 -0.30 -11.85 18.60
CA THR A 417 -1.29 -12.45 19.51
C THR A 417 -2.71 -11.95 19.19
N ARG A 418 -2.88 -10.65 18.95
CA ARG A 418 -4.17 -10.09 18.55
C ARG A 418 -4.67 -10.68 17.23
N ALA A 419 -3.78 -10.85 16.25
CA ALA A 419 -4.13 -11.38 14.94
C ALA A 419 -4.51 -12.88 14.91
N MET A 420 -4.31 -13.62 16.01
CA MET A 420 -4.66 -15.06 16.08
C MET A 420 -6.17 -15.31 16.26
N THR A 421 -6.90 -14.35 16.83
CA THR A 421 -8.30 -14.53 17.20
C THR A 421 -9.18 -13.53 16.45
N LEU A 422 -10.30 -14.02 15.94
CA LEU A 422 -11.40 -13.16 15.52
C LEU A 422 -12.18 -12.70 16.76
N ARG A 423 -12.89 -11.58 16.64
CA ARG A 423 -13.90 -11.20 17.63
C ARG A 423 -14.93 -12.34 17.83
N PRO A 424 -15.47 -12.51 19.06
CA PRO A 424 -16.53 -13.49 19.32
C PRO A 424 -17.70 -13.34 18.34
N GLY A 425 -18.27 -14.48 17.90
CA GLY A 425 -19.39 -14.52 16.97
C GLY A 425 -19.08 -14.17 15.51
N VAL A 426 -17.93 -13.55 15.19
CA VAL A 426 -17.58 -13.19 13.80
C VAL A 426 -17.39 -14.42 12.92
N GLU A 427 -16.77 -15.48 13.44
CA GLU A 427 -16.50 -16.70 12.67
C GLU A 427 -17.79 -17.40 12.23
N SER A 428 -18.78 -17.52 13.13
CA SER A 428 -20.07 -18.10 12.80
C SER A 428 -20.92 -17.18 11.93
N LEU A 429 -20.80 -15.85 12.08
CA LEU A 429 -21.45 -14.89 11.19
C LEU A 429 -20.90 -15.00 9.76
N ILE A 430 -19.58 -15.04 9.59
CA ILE A 430 -18.94 -15.23 8.27
C ILE A 430 -19.42 -16.53 7.63
N ALA A 431 -19.43 -17.64 8.38
CA ALA A 431 -19.90 -18.92 7.87
C ALA A 431 -21.37 -18.86 7.41
N TYR A 432 -22.24 -18.17 8.16
CA TYR A 432 -23.63 -17.94 7.76
C TYR A 432 -23.72 -17.11 6.46
N LEU A 433 -23.00 -16.00 6.38
CA LEU A 433 -23.05 -15.10 5.22
C LEU A 433 -22.47 -15.76 3.95
N GLN A 434 -21.42 -16.56 4.06
CA GLN A 434 -20.85 -17.31 2.94
C GLN A 434 -21.82 -18.35 2.36
N GLY A 435 -22.70 -18.91 3.19
CA GLY A 435 -23.76 -19.82 2.75
C GLY A 435 -24.92 -19.14 2.02
N GLN A 436 -24.89 -17.81 1.88
CA GLN A 436 -26.00 -17.01 1.40
C GLN A 436 -25.56 -16.13 0.20
N GLU A 437 -25.73 -16.64 -1.02
CA GLU A 437 -25.31 -15.94 -2.26
C GLU A 437 -25.86 -14.50 -2.40
N ARG A 438 -26.97 -14.19 -1.73
CA ARG A 438 -27.70 -12.93 -1.91
C ARG A 438 -26.99 -11.72 -1.28
N PHE A 439 -26.13 -11.88 -0.27
CA PHE A 439 -25.60 -10.73 0.48
C PHE A 439 -24.59 -9.88 -0.29
N SER A 440 -23.89 -10.45 -1.28
CA SER A 440 -22.93 -9.69 -2.11
C SER A 440 -23.60 -8.63 -3.00
N SER A 441 -24.87 -8.84 -3.35
CA SER A 441 -25.67 -7.93 -4.17
C SER A 441 -26.47 -6.91 -3.36
N ARG A 442 -26.81 -7.23 -2.11
CA ARG A 442 -27.66 -6.42 -1.23
C ARG A 442 -26.91 -5.23 -0.67
N ARG A 443 -27.54 -4.06 -0.64
CA ARG A 443 -27.01 -2.93 0.14
C ARG A 443 -27.18 -3.19 1.64
N VAL A 444 -26.06 -3.32 2.34
CA VAL A 444 -26.00 -3.67 3.75
C VAL A 444 -25.61 -2.47 4.60
N LEU A 445 -26.39 -2.17 5.64
CA LEU A 445 -25.93 -1.34 6.74
C LEU A 445 -25.32 -2.24 7.82
N THR A 446 -24.07 -1.99 8.20
CA THR A 446 -23.34 -2.81 9.17
C THR A 446 -22.87 -1.99 10.35
N SER A 447 -22.62 -2.63 11.50
CA SER A 447 -21.98 -2.02 12.66
C SER A 447 -20.55 -1.49 12.42
N GLY A 448 -20.03 -1.57 11.19
CA GLY A 448 -18.68 -1.13 10.85
C GLY A 448 -17.62 -2.11 11.33
N VAL A 449 -17.86 -3.42 11.18
CA VAL A 449 -16.96 -4.49 11.67
C VAL A 449 -15.92 -4.82 10.59
N PRO A 450 -14.65 -4.43 10.77
CA PRO A 450 -13.57 -4.65 9.82
C PRO A 450 -13.44 -6.08 9.28
N GLU A 451 -13.60 -7.08 10.16
CA GLU A 451 -13.45 -8.47 9.79
C GLU A 451 -14.45 -8.88 8.71
N VAL A 452 -15.70 -8.45 8.77
CA VAL A 452 -16.71 -8.86 7.80
C VAL A 452 -16.31 -8.41 6.39
N HIS A 453 -15.77 -7.20 6.23
CA HIS A 453 -15.24 -6.71 4.96
C HIS A 453 -14.05 -7.50 4.42
N ALA A 454 -13.25 -8.11 5.29
CA ALA A 454 -12.06 -8.84 4.90
C ALA A 454 -12.34 -10.30 4.47
N PHE A 455 -13.55 -10.80 4.74
CA PHE A 455 -13.94 -12.20 4.49
C PHE A 455 -15.22 -12.37 3.66
N ILE A 456 -15.99 -11.30 3.45
CA ILE A 456 -17.24 -11.31 2.68
C ILE A 456 -17.23 -10.12 1.71
N PRO A 457 -17.57 -10.34 0.43
CA PRO A 457 -17.75 -9.24 -0.49
C PRO A 457 -19.06 -8.49 -0.17
N LEU A 458 -18.97 -7.35 0.52
CA LEU A 458 -20.13 -6.57 0.95
C LEU A 458 -20.36 -5.32 0.09
N ASN A 459 -21.61 -5.12 -0.33
CA ASN A 459 -22.10 -3.85 -0.87
C ASN A 459 -22.65 -3.01 0.29
N THR A 460 -21.87 -2.09 0.82
CA THR A 460 -22.26 -1.27 1.99
C THR A 460 -23.17 -0.11 1.63
N PHE A 461 -24.11 0.18 2.51
CA PHE A 461 -24.86 1.43 2.48
C PHE A 461 -23.99 2.60 2.94
N LEU A 462 -23.15 2.39 3.96
CA LEU A 462 -22.22 3.39 4.50
C LEU A 462 -20.93 2.64 4.86
N TYR A 463 -19.83 2.96 4.19
CA TYR A 463 -18.54 2.40 4.57
C TYR A 463 -18.09 3.00 5.91
N PHE A 464 -17.38 2.24 6.75
CA PHE A 464 -17.06 2.71 8.10
C PHE A 464 -16.03 3.85 8.11
N ASN A 465 -15.15 3.96 7.10
CA ASN A 465 -14.06 4.95 7.09
C ASN A 465 -14.28 6.01 6.01
N GLN A 466 -14.46 7.26 6.43
CA GLN A 466 -14.68 8.40 5.55
C GLN A 466 -13.54 8.62 4.55
N HIS A 467 -12.28 8.53 4.98
CA HIS A 467 -11.10 8.80 4.14
C HIS A 467 -10.88 7.77 3.05
N ASN A 468 -11.36 6.54 3.27
CA ASN A 468 -11.23 5.45 2.32
C ASN A 468 -12.51 5.25 1.49
N SER A 469 -13.61 5.93 1.80
CA SER A 469 -14.86 5.85 1.05
C SER A 469 -14.69 6.38 -0.39
N HIS A 470 -15.35 5.73 -1.35
CA HIS A 470 -15.34 6.17 -2.74
C HIS A 470 -15.89 7.61 -2.85
N PRO A 471 -15.21 8.56 -3.55
CA PRO A 471 -15.65 9.96 -3.57
C PRO A 471 -17.02 10.20 -4.21
N ALA A 472 -17.43 9.37 -5.17
CA ALA A 472 -18.78 9.40 -5.75
C ALA A 472 -19.87 8.75 -4.86
N ALA A 473 -19.56 8.32 -3.65
CA ALA A 473 -20.50 7.59 -2.80
C ALA A 473 -21.44 8.51 -2.00
N HIS A 474 -21.18 9.82 -1.91
CA HIS A 474 -21.93 10.74 -1.05
C HIS A 474 -21.89 10.32 0.43
N PHE A 475 -20.69 10.18 0.97
CA PHE A 475 -20.48 9.69 2.32
C PHE A 475 -21.23 10.55 3.36
N SER A 476 -21.12 11.89 3.27
CA SER A 476 -21.77 12.79 4.24
C SER A 476 -23.29 12.70 4.21
N GLU A 477 -23.88 12.53 3.03
CA GLU A 477 -25.34 12.40 2.89
C GLU A 477 -25.85 11.06 3.42
N ARG A 478 -25.13 9.96 3.15
CA ARG A 478 -25.42 8.63 3.72
C ARG A 478 -25.27 8.63 5.23
N LEU A 479 -24.23 9.27 5.76
CA LEU A 479 -24.02 9.42 7.19
C LEU A 479 -25.16 10.20 7.85
N ARG A 480 -25.58 11.33 7.25
CA ARG A 480 -26.75 12.09 7.72
C ARG A 480 -28.01 11.21 7.71
N TYR A 481 -28.22 10.43 6.65
CA TYR A 481 -29.36 9.52 6.55
C TYR A 481 -29.37 8.48 7.67
N VAL A 482 -28.23 7.86 7.98
CA VAL A 482 -28.11 6.89 9.08
C VAL A 482 -28.37 7.54 10.44
N ARG A 483 -27.92 8.79 10.65
CA ARG A 483 -28.26 9.56 11.86
C ARG A 483 -29.76 9.82 11.96
N GLU A 484 -30.43 10.17 10.86
CA GLU A 484 -31.88 10.39 10.84
C GLU A 484 -32.67 9.10 11.10
N LEU A 485 -32.19 7.96 10.59
CA LEU A 485 -32.73 6.62 10.90
C LEU A 485 -32.64 6.32 12.41
N ALA A 486 -31.51 6.64 13.03
CA ALA A 486 -31.28 6.41 14.46
C ALA A 486 -32.16 7.27 15.39
N LEU A 487 -32.69 8.39 14.89
CA LEU A 487 -33.59 9.28 15.63
C LEU A 487 -35.06 8.87 15.55
N GLN A 488 -35.42 7.87 14.74
CA GLN A 488 -36.79 7.42 14.63
C GLN A 488 -37.26 6.75 15.92
N THR A 489 -38.55 6.90 16.22
CA THR A 489 -39.21 6.24 17.35
C THR A 489 -40.35 5.32 16.92
N ASN A 490 -40.77 5.39 15.65
CA ASN A 490 -41.85 4.60 15.09
C ASN A 490 -41.28 3.55 14.10
N PRO A 491 -41.51 2.24 14.31
CA PRO A 491 -41.04 1.17 13.42
C PRO A 491 -41.54 1.25 11.97
N GLU A 492 -42.76 1.73 11.74
CA GLU A 492 -43.34 1.89 10.40
C GLU A 492 -42.61 2.99 9.62
N THR A 493 -42.43 4.17 10.23
CA THR A 493 -41.67 5.27 9.62
C THR A 493 -40.22 4.86 9.36
N PHE A 494 -39.60 4.16 10.32
CA PHE A 494 -38.26 3.60 10.13
C PHE A 494 -38.21 2.63 8.94
N SER A 495 -39.16 1.71 8.82
CA SER A 495 -39.26 0.78 7.68
C SER A 495 -39.42 1.52 6.35
N GLN A 496 -40.31 2.51 6.27
CA GLN A 496 -40.50 3.32 5.06
C GLN A 496 -39.19 4.03 4.65
N MET A 497 -38.47 4.63 5.60
CA MET A 497 -37.17 5.23 5.34
C MET A 497 -36.15 4.20 4.87
N VAL A 498 -36.12 3.00 5.43
CA VAL A 498 -35.21 1.92 5.01
C VAL A 498 -35.44 1.54 3.54
N HIS A 499 -36.69 1.58 3.05
CA HIS A 499 -37.02 1.26 1.66
C HIS A 499 -36.87 2.43 0.69
N GLN A 500 -37.06 3.66 1.16
CA GLN A 500 -37.11 4.87 0.33
C GLN A 500 -35.90 5.79 0.52
N THR A 501 -34.68 5.25 0.47
CA THR A 501 -33.48 6.09 0.52
C THR A 501 -33.15 6.68 -0.86
N PRO A 502 -32.55 7.89 -0.93
CA PRO A 502 -32.06 8.47 -2.18
C PRO A 502 -30.92 7.66 -2.82
N PHE A 503 -30.31 6.76 -2.06
CA PHE A 503 -29.24 5.86 -2.49
C PHE A 503 -29.74 4.44 -2.77
N GLY A 504 -31.07 4.28 -2.81
CA GLY A 504 -31.87 3.06 -2.87
C GLY A 504 -31.92 2.25 -1.57
N PRO A 505 -32.82 1.26 -1.47
CA PRO A 505 -33.17 0.60 -0.21
C PRO A 505 -31.98 -0.02 0.52
N ILE A 506 -32.00 0.04 1.85
CA ILE A 506 -31.14 -0.80 2.70
C ILE A 506 -31.81 -2.17 2.76
N GLU A 507 -31.15 -3.20 2.23
CA GLU A 507 -31.74 -4.53 2.00
C GLU A 507 -31.34 -5.56 3.06
N ALA A 508 -30.36 -5.22 3.89
CA ALA A 508 -29.96 -6.02 5.03
C ALA A 508 -29.27 -5.16 6.09
N PHE A 509 -29.38 -5.62 7.33
CA PHE A 509 -28.65 -5.09 8.46
C PHE A 509 -27.78 -6.20 9.04
N ILE A 510 -26.51 -5.90 9.30
CA ILE A 510 -25.58 -6.82 9.98
C ILE A 510 -25.02 -6.08 11.20
N PHE A 511 -25.63 -6.30 12.35
CA PHE A 511 -25.31 -5.56 13.57
C PHE A 511 -24.63 -6.43 14.61
N TYR A 512 -23.65 -5.82 15.27
CA TYR A 512 -23.18 -6.27 16.57
C TYR A 512 -24.25 -5.94 17.60
N LYS A 513 -24.65 -6.91 18.43
CA LYS A 513 -25.65 -6.72 19.47
C LYS A 513 -25.05 -5.90 20.61
N GLY A 514 -23.89 -6.30 21.13
CA GLY A 514 -23.38 -5.73 22.38
C GLY A 514 -24.38 -5.90 23.54
N VAL A 515 -24.19 -5.13 24.60
CA VAL A 515 -25.01 -5.20 25.84
C VAL A 515 -26.12 -4.14 25.93
N SER A 516 -26.21 -3.22 24.96
CA SER A 516 -27.18 -2.13 24.98
C SER A 516 -28.51 -2.52 24.33
N GLU A 517 -29.58 -1.76 24.57
CA GLU A 517 -30.87 -1.89 23.85
C GLU A 517 -30.84 -1.28 22.44
N LYS A 518 -29.65 -1.09 21.88
CA LYS A 518 -29.42 -0.44 20.60
C LYS A 518 -28.44 -1.27 19.76
N TYR A 519 -28.42 -0.99 18.46
CA TYR A 519 -27.43 -1.52 17.53
C TYR A 519 -26.48 -0.39 17.14
N PRO A 520 -25.20 -0.45 17.55
CA PRO A 520 -24.23 0.58 17.23
C PRO A 520 -23.75 0.46 15.78
N VAL A 521 -23.67 1.59 15.10
CA VAL A 521 -23.00 1.75 13.79
C VAL A 521 -21.76 2.61 14.01
N TYR A 522 -20.59 1.97 13.95
CA TYR A 522 -19.32 2.65 14.11
C TYR A 522 -18.84 3.25 12.78
N VAL A 523 -18.43 4.51 12.83
CA VAL A 523 -17.81 5.22 11.72
C VAL A 523 -16.59 6.02 12.18
N VAL A 524 -15.62 6.15 11.28
CA VAL A 524 -14.41 6.95 11.42
C VAL A 524 -14.55 8.16 10.50
N LEU A 525 -14.51 9.33 11.11
CA LEU A 525 -14.69 10.62 10.45
C LEU A 525 -13.39 11.41 10.42
N ASP A 526 -13.29 12.34 9.49
CA ASP A 526 -12.27 13.37 9.48
C ASP A 526 -12.38 14.26 10.72
N ASN A 527 -11.23 14.57 11.30
CA ASN A 527 -11.12 15.44 12.46
C ASN A 527 -9.97 16.43 12.26
N PHE A 528 -9.75 16.91 11.03
CA PHE A 528 -8.67 17.84 10.72
C PHE A 528 -8.62 19.00 11.74
N PRO A 529 -7.44 19.31 12.33
CA PRO A 529 -6.10 18.76 12.07
C PRO A 529 -5.68 17.59 12.99
N ASN A 530 -6.60 16.99 13.73
CA ASN A 530 -6.38 15.97 14.76
C ASN A 530 -6.54 14.52 14.25
N GLY A 531 -6.35 14.29 12.95
CA GLY A 531 -6.50 12.96 12.35
C GLY A 531 -7.96 12.55 12.20
N ILE A 532 -8.39 11.57 13.01
CA ILE A 532 -9.72 10.97 12.92
C ILE A 532 -10.53 11.23 14.19
N ARG A 533 -11.85 11.17 14.05
CA ARG A 533 -12.81 11.10 15.15
C ARG A 533 -13.67 9.86 14.95
N GLU A 534 -13.75 9.05 15.98
CA GLU A 534 -14.67 7.92 16.01
C GLU A 534 -16.06 8.40 16.42
N GLU A 535 -17.10 7.90 15.76
CA GLU A 535 -18.48 8.18 16.09
C GLU A 535 -19.29 6.88 16.06
N GLU A 536 -20.14 6.71 17.07
CA GLU A 536 -21.07 5.59 17.20
C GLU A 536 -22.49 6.12 17.03
N ILE A 537 -23.20 5.60 16.03
CA ILE A 537 -24.60 5.92 15.79
C ILE A 537 -25.45 4.77 16.29
N ASP A 538 -26.19 5.02 17.36
CA ASP A 538 -27.01 3.98 17.97
C ASP A 538 -28.42 3.91 17.36
N ILE A 539 -28.77 2.78 16.73
CA ILE A 539 -30.13 2.54 16.24
C ILE A 539 -30.93 1.74 17.28
N PRO A 540 -32.06 2.23 17.82
CA PRO A 540 -32.85 1.49 18.79
C PRO A 540 -33.33 0.13 18.27
N ARG A 541 -33.17 -0.93 19.07
CA ARG A 541 -33.62 -2.29 18.69
C ARG A 541 -35.12 -2.39 18.50
N SER A 542 -35.88 -1.57 19.23
CA SER A 542 -37.35 -1.51 19.15
C SER A 542 -37.88 -1.08 17.77
N LEU A 543 -37.05 -0.49 16.91
CA LEU A 543 -37.43 -0.14 15.54
C LEU A 543 -37.51 -1.34 14.60
N PHE A 544 -36.87 -2.45 14.95
CA PHE A 544 -36.88 -3.69 14.16
C PHE A 544 -38.09 -4.56 14.53
N ASP A 545 -39.29 -4.01 14.35
CA ASP A 545 -40.54 -4.70 14.64
C ASP A 545 -40.75 -5.91 13.70
N PRO A 546 -41.13 -7.09 14.21
CA PRO A 546 -41.40 -8.27 13.40
C PRO A 546 -42.46 -8.09 12.31
N GLN A 547 -43.32 -7.07 12.39
CA GLN A 547 -44.24 -6.70 11.31
C GLN A 547 -43.51 -6.25 10.05
N TYR A 548 -42.38 -5.55 10.20
CA TYR A 548 -41.64 -4.92 9.10
C TYR A 548 -40.29 -5.57 8.80
N PHE A 549 -39.75 -6.37 9.71
CA PHE A 549 -38.42 -6.96 9.62
C PHE A 549 -38.41 -8.44 9.98
N ASP A 550 -37.50 -9.20 9.36
CA ASP A 550 -37.22 -10.59 9.68
C ASP A 550 -35.78 -10.73 10.22
N THR A 551 -35.65 -11.20 11.45
CA THR A 551 -34.36 -11.64 11.99
C THR A 551 -34.05 -13.03 11.44
N VAL A 552 -33.09 -13.10 10.52
CA VAL A 552 -32.73 -14.33 9.80
C VAL A 552 -31.50 -15.03 10.37
N TYR A 553 -30.80 -14.37 11.29
CA TYR A 553 -29.67 -14.92 12.02
C TYR A 553 -29.48 -14.17 13.34
N ASP A 554 -29.19 -14.91 14.41
CA ASP A 554 -28.75 -14.38 15.70
C ASP A 554 -27.84 -15.44 16.36
N ASN A 555 -26.63 -15.04 16.74
CA ASN A 555 -25.68 -15.93 17.43
C ASN A 555 -25.32 -15.42 18.84
N GLY A 556 -26.09 -14.49 19.40
CA GLY A 556 -25.82 -13.85 20.68
C GLY A 556 -24.96 -12.58 20.55
N ASP A 557 -23.93 -12.60 19.70
CA ASP A 557 -23.02 -11.45 19.47
C ASP A 557 -23.47 -10.58 18.29
N PHE A 558 -24.02 -11.20 17.25
CA PHE A 558 -24.43 -10.58 16.00
C PHE A 558 -25.85 -10.96 15.62
N VAL A 559 -26.51 -10.05 14.92
CA VAL A 559 -27.82 -10.26 14.32
C VAL A 559 -27.80 -9.86 12.85
N VAL A 560 -28.50 -10.62 12.01
CA VAL A 560 -28.78 -10.26 10.62
C VAL A 560 -30.28 -10.08 10.46
N ILE A 561 -30.66 -8.89 10.00
CA ILE A 561 -32.06 -8.47 9.89
C ILE A 561 -32.35 -8.06 8.46
N LEU A 562 -33.45 -8.54 7.90
CA LEU A 562 -33.92 -8.21 6.57
C LEU A 562 -35.21 -7.39 6.64
N PRO A 563 -35.33 -6.28 5.91
CA PRO A 563 -36.63 -5.63 5.72
C PRO A 563 -37.58 -6.54 4.92
N LYS A 564 -38.85 -6.61 5.35
CA LYS A 564 -39.91 -7.25 4.58
C LYS A 564 -40.27 -6.40 3.37
N GLN A 565 -40.70 -7.03 2.27
CA GLN A 565 -41.22 -6.26 1.14
C GLN A 565 -42.49 -5.52 1.57
N ILE A 566 -42.49 -4.20 1.42
CA ILE A 566 -43.72 -3.41 1.53
C ILE A 566 -44.55 -3.79 0.31
N GLN A 567 -45.70 -4.43 0.51
CA GLN A 567 -46.66 -4.61 -0.58
C GLN A 567 -47.06 -3.20 -1.05
N PRO A 568 -46.90 -2.86 -2.33
CA PRO A 568 -47.43 -1.60 -2.83
C PRO A 568 -48.95 -1.65 -2.66
N GLU A 569 -49.49 -0.72 -1.86
CA GLU A 569 -50.93 -0.47 -1.79
C GLU A 569 -51.49 0.02 -3.12
#